data_AF-A0A929TX04-F1
#
_entry.id   AF-A0A929TX04-F1
#
_cell.length_a   1.000
_cell.length_b   1.000
_cell.length_c   1.000
_cell.angle_alpha   90.00
_cell.angle_beta   90.00
_cell.angle_gamma   90.00
#
_symmetry.space_group_name_H-M   'P 1'
#
loop_
_entity.id
_entity.type
_entity.pdbx_description
1 polymer ?
#
loop_
_entity_poly.entity_id
_entity_poly.type
_entity_poly.pdbx_seq_one_letter_code
_entity_poly.pdbx_strand_id
1 'polypeptide(L)'
;ADMILIASGSEVSLAIDAAKELENEGIATRVVSMPCTDVFENQSKEYKEEVLPKAVRNRVAIEALSGFGWDKYTGLDGRVISMNSFGASAPQDQLFKKFRFTKENVVATAKEVLNQ
;
A
#
# COMPACT_ATOMS: atom_id res chain seq x y z
N ALA A 1 3.29 9.67 -11.52
CA ALA A 1 2.44 8.58 -11.05
C ALA A 1 1.21 9.22 -10.46
N ASP A 2 0.05 8.73 -10.84
CA ASP A 2 -1.25 9.19 -10.36
C ASP A 2 -1.51 8.69 -8.94
N MET A 3 -0.86 7.58 -8.55
CA MET A 3 -0.91 7.03 -7.19
C MET A 3 0.35 6.26 -6.78
N ILE A 4 0.46 5.98 -5.47
CA ILE A 4 1.55 5.20 -4.88
C ILE A 4 0.98 4.06 -4.02
N LEU A 5 1.42 2.84 -4.29
CA LEU A 5 1.24 1.67 -3.42
C LEU A 5 2.49 1.50 -2.57
N ILE A 6 2.35 1.50 -1.24
CA ILE A 6 3.44 1.32 -0.29
C ILE A 6 3.22 -0.04 0.37
N ALA A 7 4.23 -0.92 0.35
CA ALA A 7 4.10 -2.26 0.92
C ALA A 7 5.38 -2.72 1.60
N SER A 8 5.28 -3.71 2.47
CA SER A 8 6.41 -4.34 3.15
C SER A 8 6.33 -5.88 3.02
N GLY A 9 7.48 -6.54 3.21
CA GLY A 9 7.53 -8.00 3.31
C GLY A 9 6.85 -8.76 2.17
N SER A 10 6.01 -9.73 2.51
CA SER A 10 5.30 -10.59 1.56
C SER A 10 4.30 -9.84 0.68
N GLU A 11 3.75 -8.72 1.18
CA GLU A 11 2.69 -7.96 0.50
C GLU A 11 3.24 -7.09 -0.64
N VAL A 12 4.56 -6.95 -0.79
CA VAL A 12 5.16 -6.24 -1.93
C VAL A 12 4.79 -6.92 -3.26
N SER A 13 4.76 -8.26 -3.29
CA SER A 13 4.36 -8.99 -4.49
C SER A 13 2.90 -8.69 -4.88
N LEU A 14 2.02 -8.63 -3.88
CA LEU A 14 0.62 -8.25 -4.03
C LEU A 14 0.47 -6.82 -4.58
N ALA A 15 1.28 -5.87 -4.08
CA ALA A 15 1.28 -4.49 -4.56
C ALA A 15 1.75 -4.38 -6.03
N ILE A 16 2.76 -5.16 -6.42
CA ILE A 16 3.24 -5.24 -7.81
C ILE A 16 2.15 -5.77 -8.74
N ASP A 17 1.45 -6.84 -8.34
CA ASP A 17 0.40 -7.41 -9.18
C ASP A 17 -0.83 -6.51 -9.31
N ALA A 18 -1.17 -5.77 -8.25
CA ALA A 18 -2.21 -4.73 -8.31
C ALA A 18 -1.79 -3.54 -9.19
N ALA A 19 -0.52 -3.11 -9.11
CA ALA A 19 -0.01 -2.03 -9.95
C ALA A 19 -0.08 -2.37 -11.43
N LYS A 20 0.26 -3.61 -11.83
CA LYS A 20 0.11 -4.06 -13.23
C LYS A 20 -1.33 -3.95 -13.71
N GLU A 21 -2.31 -4.30 -12.87
CA GLU A 21 -3.72 -4.19 -13.22
C GLU A 21 -4.17 -2.73 -13.37
N LEU A 22 -3.75 -1.85 -12.45
CA LEU A 22 -4.02 -0.42 -12.53
C LEU A 22 -3.37 0.23 -13.77
N GLU A 23 -2.13 -0.15 -14.09
CA GLU A 23 -1.41 0.32 -15.28
C GLU A 23 -2.10 -0.13 -16.59
N ASN A 24 -2.62 -1.36 -16.63
CA ASN A 24 -3.42 -1.84 -17.77
C ASN A 24 -4.71 -1.03 -17.98
N GLU A 25 -5.20 -0.37 -16.92
CA GLU A 25 -6.34 0.54 -16.98
C GLU A 25 -5.94 2.00 -17.20
N GLY A 26 -4.66 2.28 -17.44
CA GLY A 26 -4.15 3.61 -17.73
C GLY A 26 -3.87 4.47 -16.49
N ILE A 27 -3.85 3.88 -15.29
CA ILE A 27 -3.54 4.58 -14.04
C ILE A 27 -2.04 4.41 -13.74
N ALA A 28 -1.26 5.49 -13.84
CA ALA A 28 0.18 5.42 -13.61
C ALA A 28 0.49 5.15 -12.13
N THR A 29 0.94 3.94 -11.81
CA THR A 29 1.06 3.48 -10.42
C THR A 29 2.52 3.27 -10.03
N ARG A 30 2.97 3.85 -8.92
CA ARG A 30 4.29 3.58 -8.34
C ARG A 30 4.17 2.56 -7.21
N VAL A 31 5.02 1.54 -7.19
CA VAL A 31 5.18 0.66 -6.03
C VAL A 31 6.43 1.06 -5.25
N VAL A 32 6.27 1.24 -3.94
CA VAL A 32 7.36 1.52 -3.00
C VAL A 32 7.44 0.37 -2.00
N SER A 33 8.55 -0.37 -2.03
CA SER A 33 8.90 -1.32 -0.97
C SER A 33 9.48 -0.56 0.22
N MET A 34 8.87 -0.70 1.41
CA MET A 34 9.25 -0.01 2.64
C MET A 34 9.71 -1.03 3.70
N PRO A 35 10.91 -1.63 3.55
CA PRO A 35 11.38 -2.69 4.44
C PRO A 35 11.79 -2.21 5.84
N CYS A 36 12.10 -0.92 5.99
CA CYS A 36 12.47 -0.33 7.27
C CYS A 36 12.13 1.16 7.29
N THR A 37 11.10 1.52 8.05
CA THR A 37 10.65 2.90 8.20
C THR A 37 11.68 3.76 8.91
N ASP A 38 12.37 3.25 9.94
CA ASP A 38 13.41 4.00 10.66
C ASP A 38 14.57 4.42 9.75
N VAL A 39 15.03 3.51 8.89
CA VAL A 39 16.09 3.82 7.91
C VAL A 39 15.59 4.80 6.87
N PHE A 40 14.36 4.65 6.38
CA PHE A 40 13.74 5.62 5.47
C PHE A 40 13.63 7.01 6.11
N GLU A 41 13.28 7.08 7.40
CA GLU A 41 13.18 8.33 8.13
C GLU A 41 14.52 9.05 8.35
N ASN A 42 15.62 8.31 8.35
CA ASN A 42 16.96 8.90 8.45
C ASN A 42 17.50 9.40 7.10
N GLN A 43 16.77 9.20 5.99
CA GLN A 43 17.17 9.71 4.68
C GLN A 43 16.95 11.22 4.54
N SER A 44 17.63 11.82 3.57
CA SER A 44 17.49 13.24 3.25
C SER A 44 16.06 13.60 2.85
N LYS A 45 15.70 14.89 2.99
CA LYS A 45 14.36 15.36 2.60
C LYS A 45 14.14 15.19 1.10
N GLU A 46 15.19 15.37 0.32
CA GLU A 46 15.21 15.24 -1.13
C GLU A 46 14.91 13.79 -1.55
N TYR A 47 15.54 12.81 -0.88
CA TYR A 47 15.28 11.40 -1.16
C TYR A 47 13.85 10.98 -0.77
N LYS A 48 13.37 11.44 0.39
CA LYS A 48 11.97 11.17 0.79
C LYS A 48 10.97 11.77 -0.18
N GLU A 49 11.24 12.98 -0.70
CA GLU A 49 10.40 13.63 -1.72
C GLU A 49 10.47 12.90 -3.07
N GLU A 50 11.64 12.38 -3.45
CA GLU A 50 11.79 11.55 -4.65
C GLU A 50 10.93 10.28 -4.58
N VAL A 51 10.97 9.58 -3.44
CA VAL A 51 10.24 8.32 -3.22
C VAL A 51 8.75 8.53 -2.99
N LEU A 52 8.37 9.47 -2.10
CA LEU A 52 6.99 9.79 -1.73
C LEU A 52 6.65 11.28 -2.00
N PRO A 53 6.59 11.72 -3.27
CA PRO A 53 6.34 13.12 -3.62
C PRO A 53 5.07 13.66 -2.97
N LYS A 54 5.15 14.83 -2.33
CA LYS A 54 3.99 15.46 -1.65
C LYS A 54 2.85 15.79 -2.60
N ALA A 55 3.17 16.02 -3.87
CA ALA A 55 2.17 16.26 -4.91
C ALA A 55 1.27 15.04 -5.19
N VAL A 56 1.74 13.82 -4.90
CA VAL A 56 0.97 12.59 -5.10
C VAL A 56 0.41 12.13 -3.77
N ARG A 57 -0.83 12.52 -3.49
CA ARG A 57 -1.53 12.22 -2.23
C ARG A 57 -2.34 10.93 -2.27
N ASN A 58 -2.62 10.42 -3.47
CA ASN A 58 -3.29 9.13 -3.68
C ASN A 58 -2.36 7.98 -3.27
N ARG A 59 -2.50 7.50 -2.04
CA ARG A 59 -1.58 6.53 -1.45
C ARG A 59 -2.34 5.39 -0.78
N VAL A 60 -1.89 4.16 -1.01
CA VAL A 60 -2.41 2.98 -0.31
C VAL A 60 -1.24 2.23 0.33
N ALA A 61 -1.28 2.05 1.65
CA ALA A 61 -0.34 1.19 2.37
C ALA A 61 -0.90 -0.24 2.49
N ILE A 62 -0.05 -1.26 2.35
CA ILE A 62 -0.45 -2.67 2.32
C ILE A 62 0.52 -3.49 3.18
N GLU A 63 0.03 -4.03 4.29
CA GLU A 63 0.84 -4.86 5.20
C GLU A 63 -0.05 -5.80 6.01
N ALA A 64 0.31 -7.09 6.10
CA ALA A 64 -0.41 -8.08 6.92
C ALA A 64 -0.11 -7.97 8.43
N LEU A 65 -0.16 -6.74 8.96
CA LEU A 65 0.02 -6.37 10.37
C LEU A 65 -0.98 -5.26 10.74
N SER A 66 -0.92 -4.72 11.95
CA SER A 66 -1.69 -3.54 12.34
C SER A 66 -1.43 -2.36 11.40
N GLY A 67 -2.49 -1.65 11.02
CA GLY A 67 -2.38 -0.41 10.24
C GLY A 67 -1.81 0.78 11.02
N PHE A 68 -1.63 0.67 12.34
CA PHE A 68 -1.22 1.79 13.17
C PHE A 68 0.15 2.34 12.73
N GLY A 69 0.17 3.64 12.41
CA GLY A 69 1.37 4.36 12.00
C GLY A 69 1.53 4.51 10.48
N TRP A 70 0.84 3.70 9.66
CA TRP A 70 0.89 3.81 8.20
C TRP A 70 0.31 5.13 7.68
N ASP A 71 -0.61 5.74 8.42
CA ASP A 71 -1.17 7.07 8.14
C ASP A 71 -0.11 8.17 8.07
N LYS A 72 1.07 7.96 8.66
CA LYS A 72 2.24 8.84 8.48
C LYS A 72 2.65 8.98 7.01
N TYR A 73 2.49 7.92 6.23
CA TYR A 73 2.91 7.86 4.82
C TYR A 73 1.73 8.06 3.87
N THR A 74 0.54 7.60 4.21
CA THR A 74 -0.66 7.73 3.37
C THR A 74 -1.39 9.06 3.57
N GLY A 75 -1.23 9.71 4.72
CA GLY A 75 -1.94 10.93 5.07
C GLY A 75 -3.44 10.71 5.24
N LEU A 76 -4.21 11.81 5.24
CA LEU A 76 -5.67 11.77 5.45
C LEU A 76 -6.46 11.35 4.20
N ASP A 77 -5.85 11.42 3.03
CA ASP A 77 -6.53 11.18 1.75
C ASP A 77 -6.32 9.72 1.28
N GLY A 78 -5.31 9.04 1.83
CA GLY A 78 -4.98 7.67 1.47
C GLY A 78 -5.81 6.61 2.20
N ARG A 79 -5.40 5.35 2.04
CA ARG A 79 -6.00 4.18 2.72
C ARG A 79 -4.92 3.20 3.18
N VAL A 80 -5.26 2.39 4.18
CA VAL A 80 -4.37 1.35 4.71
C VAL A 80 -5.09 0.01 4.64
N ILE A 81 -4.56 -0.94 3.88
CA ILE A 81 -4.97 -2.35 3.85
C ILE A 81 -4.12 -3.09 4.87
N SER A 82 -4.73 -3.41 6.01
CA SER A 82 -4.06 -3.95 7.18
C SER A 82 -4.97 -4.87 8.00
N MET A 83 -4.39 -5.54 8.99
CA MET A 83 -5.11 -6.33 9.98
C MET A 83 -5.76 -5.42 11.04
N ASN A 84 -7.08 -5.53 11.18
CA ASN A 84 -7.88 -4.80 12.19
C ASN A 84 -8.37 -5.68 13.34
N SER A 85 -7.90 -6.94 13.40
CA SER A 85 -8.24 -7.91 14.43
C SER A 85 -7.07 -8.86 14.67
N PHE A 86 -7.20 -9.74 15.65
CA PHE A 86 -6.36 -10.93 15.72
C PHE A 86 -6.52 -11.82 14.48
N GLY A 87 -5.58 -12.74 14.31
CA GLY A 87 -5.61 -13.76 13.26
C GLY A 87 -6.66 -14.86 13.52
N ALA A 88 -6.59 -15.91 12.72
CA ALA A 88 -7.43 -17.11 12.86
C ALA A 88 -6.64 -18.36 12.44
N SER A 89 -7.08 -19.53 12.87
CA SER A 89 -6.47 -20.81 12.49
C SER A 89 -7.06 -21.31 11.17
N ALA A 90 -6.35 -21.13 10.06
CA ALA A 90 -6.65 -21.71 8.75
C ALA A 90 -5.41 -21.64 7.84
N PRO A 91 -5.41 -22.33 6.68
CA PRO A 91 -4.39 -22.15 5.66
C PRO A 91 -4.25 -20.68 5.20
N GLN A 92 -3.04 -20.27 4.82
CA GLN A 92 -2.71 -18.88 4.50
C GLN A 92 -3.60 -18.31 3.38
N ASP A 93 -3.86 -19.06 2.33
CA ASP A 93 -4.67 -18.62 1.19
C ASP A 93 -6.11 -18.28 1.59
N GLN A 94 -6.68 -19.03 2.55
CA GLN A 94 -7.99 -18.74 3.11
C GLN A 94 -7.97 -17.51 4.01
N LEU A 95 -6.92 -17.35 4.82
CA LEU A 95 -6.75 -16.19 5.69
C LEU A 95 -6.57 -14.90 4.87
N PHE A 96 -5.75 -14.91 3.81
CA PHE A 96 -5.54 -13.76 2.95
C PHE A 96 -6.84 -13.32 2.26
N LYS A 97 -7.64 -14.28 1.77
CA LYS A 97 -8.98 -13.98 1.23
C LYS A 97 -9.91 -13.40 2.30
N LYS A 98 -9.95 -14.01 3.49
CA LYS A 98 -10.79 -13.58 4.61
C LYS A 98 -10.45 -12.16 5.09
N PHE A 99 -9.16 -11.85 5.21
CA PHE A 99 -8.66 -10.56 5.66
C PHE A 99 -8.44 -9.56 4.51
N ARG A 100 -8.87 -9.91 3.29
CA ARG A 100 -8.87 -9.04 2.11
C ARG A 100 -7.48 -8.60 1.64
N PHE A 101 -6.45 -9.41 1.88
CA PHE A 101 -5.15 -9.29 1.23
C PHE A 101 -5.21 -9.98 -0.14
N THR A 102 -6.00 -9.39 -1.04
CA THR A 102 -6.17 -9.87 -2.41
C THR A 102 -5.96 -8.73 -3.39
N LYS A 103 -5.55 -9.08 -4.62
CA LYS A 103 -5.23 -8.10 -5.67
C LYS A 103 -6.45 -7.23 -5.97
N GLU A 104 -7.62 -7.86 -6.03
CA GLU A 104 -8.90 -7.21 -6.30
C GLU A 104 -9.23 -6.15 -5.24
N ASN A 105 -8.94 -6.45 -3.96
CA ASN A 105 -9.17 -5.49 -2.89
C ASN A 105 -8.19 -4.29 -2.97
N VAL A 106 -6.92 -4.54 -3.32
CA VAL A 106 -5.94 -3.46 -3.53
C VAL A 106 -6.36 -2.55 -4.67
N VAL A 107 -6.73 -3.12 -5.83
CA VAL A 107 -7.19 -2.36 -7.01
C VAL A 107 -8.47 -1.57 -6.71
N ALA A 108 -9.44 -2.18 -6.02
CA ALA A 108 -10.66 -1.48 -5.63
C ALA A 108 -10.39 -0.30 -4.68
N THR A 109 -9.54 -0.51 -3.67
CA THR A 109 -9.15 0.54 -2.71
C THR A 109 -8.38 1.66 -3.40
N ALA A 110 -7.48 1.32 -4.31
CA ALA A 110 -6.73 2.26 -5.13
C ALA A 110 -7.66 3.19 -5.93
N LYS A 111 -8.67 2.62 -6.60
CA LYS A 111 -9.68 3.37 -7.36
C LYS A 111 -10.59 4.21 -6.47
N GLU A 112 -10.91 3.75 -5.26
CA GLU A 112 -11.63 4.57 -4.27
C GLU A 112 -10.83 5.82 -3.89
N VAL A 113 -9.52 5.68 -3.69
CA VAL A 113 -8.63 6.82 -3.37
C VAL A 113 -8.53 7.81 -4.53
N LEU A 114 -8.47 7.33 -5.77
CA LEU A 114 -8.34 8.18 -6.97
C LEU A 114 -9.60 9.00 -7.30
N ASN A 115 -10.78 8.50 -6.94
CA ASN A 115 -12.07 9.12 -7.27
C ASN A 115 -12.66 9.98 -6.15
N GLN A 116 -11.86 10.31 -5.13
CA GLN A 116 -12.23 11.21 -4.03
C GLN A 116 -12.11 12.69 -4.42
#